data_AF-A0A9D0N1N0-F1
#
_entry.id   AF-A0A9D0N1N0-F1
#
_cell.length_a   1.000
_cell.length_b   1.000
_cell.length_c   1.000
_cell.angle_alpha   90.00
_cell.angle_beta   90.00
_cell.angle_gamma   90.00
#
_symmetry.space_group_name_H-M   'P 1'
#
loop_
_entity.id
_entity.type
_entity.pdbx_description
1 polymer ?
#
loop_
_entity_poly.entity_id
_entity_poly.type
_entity_poly.pdbx_seq_one_letter_code
_entity_poly.pdbx_strand_id
1 'polypeptide(L)'
;MLVTPKTRIHSRLQGVIFTILFLAVVGVLAWLSTRYSFTADWTANNRNTLSEASSELLKQLEGPVTITSYATEDESVRHAVSELVDRYRRHKADVTLRFINPDLEPEAVRALGIRVNGELRIEYQSRSENLQNLSEQGLTNILQRLARSGERWLVFVEGHGERKPQGIANHDLGQWSQQLTAKGFKVQTHNLVQNPQLPENTQVLVLAGPQTDLLPGEVAIINQYVAGGGNVLWLTDPAENKNQYGLTPLATQLGIGFEPGMIVDPTTQVLGVSDPRFALVADYPGHAITQGFDALTLFPQSQGLIITPPDGWQARVILQTEKRSWSETGDMSGSVQFDATNDVPGPLILGVALTRELSVDGAEASQEQRVVVTGDGDFLSNAYLGNGANLLLGMNMVNWLANDDQLINIPVKTATDRNLQLSPLAQGMIGFGFLFVLPLLLAGSGFIIWWKRRKY
;
A
#
# COMPACT_ATOMS: atom_id res chain seq x y z
N MET A 1 -33.07 42.09 56.11
CA MET A 1 -31.73 41.74 56.65
C MET A 1 -30.95 43.04 56.82
N LEU A 2 -30.60 43.40 58.06
CA LEU A 2 -29.83 44.61 58.35
C LEU A 2 -28.39 44.42 57.89
N VAL A 3 -27.99 45.17 56.86
CA VAL A 3 -26.64 45.19 56.32
C VAL A 3 -25.73 45.90 57.32
N THR A 4 -25.09 45.13 58.20
CA THR A 4 -24.11 45.62 59.16
C THR A 4 -22.77 45.93 58.47
N PRO A 5 -21.94 46.85 59.00
CA PRO A 5 -20.64 47.18 58.42
C PRO A 5 -19.72 45.94 58.30
N LYS A 6 -19.86 44.96 59.19
CA LYS A 6 -19.15 43.67 59.13
C LYS A 6 -19.58 42.80 57.93
N THR A 7 -20.86 42.78 57.57
CA THR A 7 -21.35 42.01 56.40
C THR A 7 -20.92 42.64 55.07
N ARG A 8 -20.83 43.99 54.97
CA ARG A 8 -20.26 44.66 53.79
C ARG A 8 -18.78 44.35 53.57
N ILE A 9 -18.00 44.29 54.65
CA ILE A 9 -16.57 43.94 54.57
C ILE A 9 -16.40 42.48 54.16
N HIS A 10 -17.19 41.56 54.73
CA HIS A 10 -17.16 40.14 54.35
C HIS A 10 -17.53 39.93 52.87
N SER A 11 -18.59 40.57 52.36
CA SER A 11 -18.97 40.45 50.94
C SER A 11 -17.93 41.05 50.00
N ARG A 12 -17.27 42.16 50.38
CA ARG A 12 -16.15 42.71 49.59
C ARG A 12 -14.93 41.79 49.60
N LEU A 13 -14.59 41.20 50.75
CA LEU A 13 -13.49 40.25 50.87
C LEU A 13 -13.76 39.00 50.04
N GLN A 14 -14.99 38.48 50.08
CA GLN A 14 -15.42 37.33 49.29
C GLN A 14 -15.39 37.63 47.79
N GLY A 15 -15.80 38.83 47.37
CA GLY A 15 -15.70 39.29 45.98
C GLY A 15 -14.24 39.42 45.50
N VAL A 16 -13.34 39.96 46.33
CA VAL A 16 -11.91 40.04 46.01
C VAL A 16 -11.29 38.65 45.91
N ILE A 17 -11.56 37.76 46.88
CA ILE A 17 -11.07 36.38 46.86
C ILE A 17 -11.58 35.64 45.61
N PHE A 18 -12.87 35.75 45.30
CA PHE A 18 -13.44 35.16 44.09
C PHE A 18 -12.77 35.68 42.81
N THR A 19 -12.51 36.98 42.73
CA THR A 19 -11.86 37.59 41.56
C THR A 19 -10.43 37.09 41.39
N ILE A 20 -9.67 36.97 42.49
CA ILE A 20 -8.30 36.42 42.48
C ILE A 20 -8.32 34.95 42.05
N LEU A 21 -9.23 34.14 42.60
CA LEU A 21 -9.37 32.72 42.26
C LEU A 21 -9.78 32.54 40.80
N PHE A 22 -10.69 33.37 40.30
CA PHE A 22 -11.11 33.36 38.90
C PHE A 22 -9.94 33.70 37.97
N LEU A 23 -9.18 34.77 38.26
CA LEU A 23 -7.99 35.13 37.48
C LEU A 23 -6.91 34.04 37.54
N ALA A 24 -6.72 33.38 38.69
CA ALA A 24 -5.80 32.26 38.82
C ALA A 24 -6.24 31.07 37.96
N VAL A 25 -7.53 30.72 37.95
CA VAL A 25 -8.07 29.66 37.09
C VAL A 25 -7.91 30.02 35.61
N VAL A 26 -8.20 31.25 35.20
CA VAL A 26 -7.98 31.71 33.82
C VAL A 26 -6.51 31.62 33.43
N GLY A 27 -5.60 32.02 34.33
CA GLY A 27 -4.15 31.90 34.10
C GLY A 27 -3.69 30.45 33.96
N VAL A 28 -4.17 29.55 34.83
CA VAL A 28 -3.88 28.10 34.74
C VAL A 28 -4.44 27.51 33.45
N LEU A 29 -5.66 27.87 33.05
CA LEU A 29 -6.26 27.41 31.80
C LEU A 29 -5.49 27.92 30.58
N ALA A 30 -5.06 29.19 30.57
CA ALA A 30 -4.24 29.74 29.51
C ALA A 30 -2.88 29.03 29.42
N TRP A 31 -2.25 28.73 30.56
CA TRP A 31 -0.99 27.98 30.61
C TRP A 31 -1.16 26.52 30.19
N LEU A 32 -2.24 25.85 30.60
CA LEU A 32 -2.51 24.48 30.21
C LEU A 32 -2.81 24.38 28.71
N SER A 33 -3.50 25.38 28.16
CA SER A 33 -3.79 25.49 26.73
C SER A 33 -2.55 25.62 25.85
N THR A 34 -1.43 26.16 26.36
CA THR A 34 -0.19 26.24 25.57
C THR A 34 0.68 25.00 25.69
N ARG A 35 0.50 24.19 26.75
CA ARG A 35 1.23 22.92 26.93
C ARG A 35 0.54 21.69 26.35
N TYR A 36 -0.79 21.64 26.39
CA TYR A 36 -1.56 20.48 25.95
C TYR A 36 -2.51 20.88 24.83
N SER A 37 -2.12 20.61 23.59
CA SER A 37 -3.00 20.73 22.43
C SER A 37 -3.73 19.40 22.21
N PHE A 38 -4.99 19.31 22.63
CA PHE A 38 -5.86 18.20 22.24
C PHE A 38 -6.60 18.58 20.96
N THR A 39 -6.42 17.81 19.90
CA THR A 39 -7.14 17.99 18.63
C THR A 39 -7.93 16.73 18.34
N ALA A 40 -9.25 16.87 18.24
CA ALA A 40 -10.14 15.78 17.83
C ALA A 40 -10.53 16.02 16.36
N ASP A 41 -10.42 14.98 15.54
CA ASP A 41 -10.89 15.02 14.16
C ASP A 41 -12.34 14.55 14.11
N TRP A 42 -13.24 15.44 13.68
CA TRP A 42 -14.68 15.18 13.57
C TRP A 42 -15.10 14.85 12.13
N THR A 43 -14.14 14.69 11.22
CA THR A 43 -14.43 14.44 9.81
C THR A 43 -14.77 12.98 9.56
N ALA A 44 -15.76 12.72 8.70
CA ALA A 44 -16.29 11.36 8.46
C ALA A 44 -15.22 10.32 8.09
N ASN A 45 -14.14 10.76 7.41
CA ASN A 45 -13.03 9.90 6.98
C ASN A 45 -11.71 10.13 7.73
N ASN A 46 -11.70 10.81 8.89
CA ASN A 46 -10.47 11.06 9.65
C ASN A 46 -9.40 11.72 8.75
N ARG A 47 -9.76 12.81 8.05
CA ARG A 47 -8.94 13.44 7.00
C ARG A 47 -7.81 14.31 7.58
N ASN A 48 -7.99 14.78 8.81
CA ASN A 48 -7.02 15.63 9.52
C ASN A 48 -6.10 14.81 10.42
N THR A 49 -6.29 13.50 10.47
CA THR A 49 -5.42 12.52 11.11
C THR A 49 -4.71 11.67 10.06
N LEU A 50 -3.49 11.25 10.37
CA LEU A 50 -2.76 10.33 9.50
C LEU A 50 -3.46 8.97 9.45
N SER A 51 -3.31 8.26 8.34
CA SER A 51 -3.62 6.83 8.30
C SER A 51 -2.76 6.06 9.30
N GLU A 52 -3.29 4.93 9.78
CA GLU A 52 -2.58 4.01 10.67
C GLU A 52 -1.22 3.62 10.07
N ALA A 53 -1.21 3.31 8.78
CA ALA A 53 -0.02 3.02 7.99
C ALA A 53 1.05 4.12 8.02
N SER A 54 0.66 5.38 7.75
CA SER A 54 1.56 6.53 7.81
C SER A 54 2.13 6.69 9.22
N SER A 55 1.31 6.43 10.24
CA SER A 55 1.72 6.52 11.65
C SER A 55 2.69 5.42 12.06
N GLU A 56 2.52 4.20 11.54
CA GLU A 56 3.42 3.06 11.77
C GLU A 56 4.76 3.27 11.09
N LEU A 57 4.77 3.70 9.82
CA LEU A 57 6.00 4.06 9.10
C LEU A 57 6.83 5.10 9.89
N LEU A 58 6.18 6.12 10.45
CA LEU A 58 6.87 7.16 11.21
C LEU A 58 7.55 6.63 12.48
N LYS A 59 7.01 5.57 13.10
CA LYS A 59 7.63 4.93 14.27
C LYS A 59 8.91 4.17 13.91
N GLN A 60 9.01 3.67 12.68
CA GLN A 60 10.15 2.92 12.17
C GLN A 60 11.28 3.81 11.63
N LEU A 61 11.01 5.09 11.35
CA LEU A 61 12.01 6.04 10.86
C LEU A 61 12.97 6.47 11.98
N GLU A 62 14.17 5.88 11.98
CA GLU A 62 15.27 6.24 12.88
C GLU A 62 16.02 7.48 12.35
N GLY A 63 15.79 8.65 12.96
CA GLY A 63 16.48 9.90 12.64
C GLY A 63 15.61 11.01 12.04
N PRO A 64 16.17 12.22 11.88
CA PRO A 64 15.42 13.42 11.50
C PRO A 64 15.02 13.40 10.02
N VAL A 65 13.83 13.92 9.75
CA VAL A 65 13.30 14.13 8.39
C VAL A 65 13.28 15.62 8.12
N THR A 66 13.87 16.06 7.01
CA THR A 66 13.86 17.46 6.58
C THR A 66 12.99 17.62 5.36
N ILE A 67 11.95 18.44 5.46
CA ILE A 67 11.05 18.78 4.36
C ILE A 67 11.29 20.24 4.00
N THR A 68 11.69 20.49 2.77
CA THR A 68 11.89 21.84 2.22
C THR A 68 10.82 22.10 1.17
N SER A 69 9.94 23.05 1.44
CA SER A 69 8.90 23.49 0.51
C SER A 69 9.40 24.66 -0.32
N TYR A 70 9.35 24.50 -1.64
CA TYR A 70 9.66 25.55 -2.60
C TYR A 70 8.36 26.24 -3.00
N ALA A 71 7.95 27.22 -2.19
CA ALA A 71 6.70 27.93 -2.32
C ALA A 71 6.93 29.45 -2.31
N THR A 72 6.29 30.15 -3.25
CA THR A 72 6.19 31.61 -3.28
C THR A 72 5.59 32.14 -1.97
N GLU A 73 5.58 33.46 -1.76
CA GLU A 73 4.96 34.08 -0.57
C GLU A 73 3.41 33.99 -0.52
N ASP A 74 2.82 33.18 -1.40
CA ASP A 74 1.41 32.83 -1.38
C ASP A 74 1.06 32.06 -0.09
N GLU A 75 0.25 32.69 0.75
CA GLU A 75 -0.19 32.17 2.04
C GLU A 75 -1.04 30.90 1.89
N SER A 76 -1.78 30.75 0.78
CA SER A 76 -2.65 29.58 0.55
C SER A 76 -1.83 28.29 0.39
N VAL A 77 -0.76 28.35 -0.42
CA VAL A 77 0.13 27.22 -0.67
C VAL A 77 0.92 26.87 0.59
N ARG A 78 1.47 27.89 1.27
CA ARG A 78 2.23 27.68 2.51
C ARG A 78 1.36 27.08 3.61
N HIS A 79 0.11 27.52 3.74
CA HIS A 79 -0.84 26.97 4.70
C HIS A 79 -1.15 25.50 4.40
N ALA A 80 -1.44 25.15 3.14
CA ALA A 80 -1.71 23.77 2.74
C ALA A 80 -0.53 22.83 3.03
N VAL A 81 0.70 23.30 2.77
CA VAL A 81 1.93 22.56 3.08
C VAL A 81 2.10 22.38 4.59
N SER A 82 1.94 23.46 5.37
CA SER A 82 2.07 23.40 6.82
C SER A 82 1.06 22.41 7.40
N GLU A 83 -0.20 22.46 6.97
CA GLU A 83 -1.25 21.57 7.44
C GLU A 83 -0.93 20.10 7.17
N LEU A 84 -0.37 19.77 6.00
CA LEU A 84 0.08 18.42 5.69
C LEU A 84 1.23 18.00 6.62
N VAL A 85 2.29 18.79 6.73
CA VAL A 85 3.50 18.42 7.46
C VAL A 85 3.28 18.41 8.98
N ASP A 86 2.43 19.29 9.51
CA ASP A 86 2.10 19.33 10.93
C ASP A 86 1.38 18.07 11.39
N ARG A 87 0.66 17.35 10.50
CA ARG A 87 0.12 16.03 10.81
C ARG A 87 1.21 14.99 11.11
N TYR A 88 2.33 15.04 10.36
CA TYR A 88 3.49 14.17 10.58
C TYR A 88 4.27 14.57 11.84
N ARG A 89 4.45 15.87 12.10
CA ARG A 89 5.11 16.39 13.31
C ARG A 89 4.46 15.97 14.62
N ARG A 90 3.13 15.81 14.63
CA ARG A 90 2.39 15.32 15.80
C ARG A 90 2.79 13.89 16.19
N HIS A 91 3.24 13.08 15.24
CA HIS A 91 3.63 11.69 15.47
C HIS A 91 5.14 11.52 15.60
N LYS A 92 5.92 12.40 14.94
CA LYS A 92 7.38 12.37 14.92
C LYS A 92 7.93 13.79 15.07
N ALA A 93 8.49 14.11 16.25
CA ALA A 93 8.91 15.46 16.60
C ALA A 93 10.13 15.98 15.81
N ASP A 94 10.94 15.07 15.25
CA ASP A 94 12.14 15.35 14.45
C ASP A 94 11.84 15.52 12.94
N VAL A 95 10.60 15.89 12.59
CA VAL A 95 10.21 16.36 11.25
C VAL A 95 10.33 17.88 11.17
N THR A 96 11.25 18.38 10.35
CA THR A 96 11.46 19.82 10.13
C THR A 96 10.85 20.28 8.80
N LEU A 97 10.29 21.50 8.78
CA LEU A 97 9.72 22.14 7.59
C LEU A 97 10.44 23.46 7.38
N ARG A 98 10.95 23.68 6.18
CA ARG A 98 11.56 24.94 5.74
C ARG A 98 10.84 25.43 4.50
N PHE A 99 10.67 26.75 4.38
CA PHE A 99 10.15 27.38 3.17
C PHE A 99 11.28 28.12 2.47
N ILE A 100 11.43 27.87 1.17
CA ILE A 100 12.34 28.60 0.29
C ILE A 100 11.48 29.21 -0.81
N ASN A 101 11.65 30.51 -1.06
CA ASN A 101 10.98 31.17 -2.17
C ASN A 101 11.74 30.86 -3.47
N PRO A 102 11.14 30.13 -4.43
CA PRO A 102 11.82 29.76 -5.67
C PRO A 102 12.17 30.97 -6.56
N ASP A 103 11.49 32.11 -6.38
CA ASP A 103 11.74 33.34 -7.16
C ASP A 103 13.03 34.05 -6.74
N LEU A 104 13.49 33.84 -5.50
CA LEU A 104 14.70 34.48 -4.97
C LEU A 104 15.98 33.73 -5.35
N GLU A 105 15.89 32.42 -5.61
CA GLU A 105 17.05 31.55 -5.90
C GLU A 105 16.81 30.62 -7.11
N PRO A 106 16.57 31.15 -8.32
CA PRO A 106 16.14 30.37 -9.49
C PRO A 106 17.20 29.35 -9.98
N GLU A 107 18.48 29.58 -9.74
CA GLU A 107 19.55 28.66 -10.14
C GLU A 107 19.56 27.38 -9.28
N ALA A 108 19.37 27.52 -7.97
CA ALA A 108 19.27 26.38 -7.04
C ALA A 108 18.03 25.52 -7.35
N VAL A 109 16.90 26.15 -7.65
CA VAL A 109 15.65 25.49 -8.02
C VAL A 109 15.80 24.64 -9.29
N ARG A 110 16.49 25.17 -10.31
CA ARG A 110 16.76 24.44 -11.57
C ARG A 110 17.68 23.25 -11.37
N ALA A 111 18.73 23.40 -10.57
CA ALA A 111 19.67 22.30 -10.28
C ALA A 111 18.99 21.12 -9.55
N LEU A 112 17.97 21.41 -8.74
CA LEU A 112 17.20 20.42 -7.98
C LEU A 112 15.98 19.88 -8.74
N GLY A 113 15.78 20.32 -9.99
CA GLY A 113 14.73 19.82 -10.88
C GLY A 113 13.30 20.17 -10.45
N ILE A 114 13.12 21.23 -9.65
CA ILE A 114 11.82 21.67 -9.14
C ILE A 114 11.05 22.41 -10.24
N ARG A 115 9.78 22.03 -10.43
CA ARG A 115 8.96 22.47 -11.57
C ARG A 115 7.67 23.16 -11.15
N VAL A 116 7.18 22.91 -9.95
CA VAL A 116 5.85 23.35 -9.50
C VAL A 116 5.95 24.20 -8.24
N ASN A 117 5.13 25.25 -8.16
CA ASN A 117 5.01 26.05 -6.94
C ASN A 117 4.35 25.22 -5.83
N GLY A 118 5.00 25.12 -4.67
CA GLY A 118 4.56 24.27 -3.57
C GLY A 118 5.14 22.84 -3.58
N GLU A 119 6.08 22.55 -4.48
CA GLU A 119 6.80 21.27 -4.51
C GLU A 119 7.62 21.08 -3.23
N LEU A 120 7.58 19.87 -2.67
CA LEU A 120 8.31 19.53 -1.45
C LEU A 120 9.53 18.68 -1.79
N ARG A 121 10.70 19.04 -1.28
CA ARG A 121 11.88 18.18 -1.26
C ARG A 121 11.98 17.53 0.11
N ILE A 122 11.96 16.21 0.15
CA ILE A 122 12.02 15.43 1.38
C ILE A 122 13.39 14.78 1.48
N GLU A 123 14.05 14.96 2.61
CA GLU A 123 15.40 14.47 2.87
C GLU A 123 15.42 13.60 4.13
N TYR A 124 16.02 12.42 4.01
CA TYR A 124 16.20 11.47 5.10
C TYR A 124 17.46 10.62 4.84
N GLN A 125 18.32 10.48 5.86
CA GLN A 125 19.58 9.70 5.82
C GLN A 125 20.41 9.88 4.53
N SER A 126 20.71 11.15 4.18
CA SER A 126 21.49 11.55 2.98
C SER A 126 20.84 11.27 1.62
N ARG A 127 19.56 10.90 1.59
CA ARG A 127 18.77 10.73 0.37
C ARG A 127 17.71 11.80 0.27
N SER A 128 17.34 12.15 -0.95
CA SER A 128 16.34 13.19 -1.21
C SER A 128 15.43 12.81 -2.37
N GLU A 129 14.15 13.12 -2.26
CA GLU A 129 13.20 12.99 -3.36
C GLU A 129 12.21 14.18 -3.36
N ASN A 130 11.69 14.52 -4.54
CA ASN A 130 10.75 15.63 -4.69
C ASN A 130 9.30 15.12 -4.81
N LEU A 131 8.37 15.82 -4.16
CA LEU A 131 6.92 15.60 -4.20
C LEU A 131 6.24 16.78 -4.89
N GLN A 132 5.73 16.55 -6.09
CA GLN A 132 5.01 17.57 -6.85
C GLN A 132 3.56 17.76 -6.38
N ASN A 133 2.86 16.65 -6.06
CA ASN A 133 1.46 16.69 -5.66
C ASN A 133 1.32 16.54 -4.14
N LEU A 134 0.89 17.62 -3.48
CA LEU A 134 0.66 17.67 -2.05
C LEU A 134 -0.43 16.68 -1.63
N SER A 135 -0.01 15.54 -1.07
CA SER A 135 -0.89 14.48 -0.59
C SER A 135 -0.20 13.66 0.50
N GLU A 136 -0.98 13.11 1.44
CA GLU A 136 -0.46 12.17 2.44
C GLU A 136 0.15 10.94 1.75
N GLN A 137 -0.57 10.36 0.78
CA GLN A 137 -0.09 9.20 0.03
C GLN A 137 1.28 9.47 -0.63
N GLY A 138 1.44 10.61 -1.31
CA GLY A 138 2.69 10.96 -1.96
C GLY A 138 3.84 11.11 -0.96
N LEU A 139 3.61 11.85 0.13
CA LEU A 139 4.60 12.08 1.17
C LEU A 139 4.99 10.78 1.90
N THR A 140 4.01 9.97 2.30
CA THR A 140 4.25 8.69 2.97
C THR A 140 4.99 7.71 2.06
N ASN A 141 4.63 7.61 0.77
CA ASN A 141 5.36 6.77 -0.17
C ASN A 141 6.82 7.23 -0.34
N ILE A 142 7.09 8.54 -0.43
CA ILE A 142 8.48 9.05 -0.51
C ILE A 142 9.25 8.70 0.77
N LEU A 143 8.66 8.95 1.94
CA LEU A 143 9.29 8.60 3.21
C LEU A 143 9.56 7.11 3.30
N GLN A 144 8.65 6.26 2.84
CA GLN A 144 8.83 4.82 2.75
C GLN A 144 10.04 4.47 1.86
N ARG A 145 10.15 5.09 0.68
CA ARG A 145 11.30 4.88 -0.22
C ARG A 145 12.62 5.35 0.37
N LEU A 146 12.62 6.50 1.04
CA LEU A 146 13.83 7.05 1.67
C LEU A 146 14.23 6.23 2.91
N ALA A 147 13.26 5.72 3.67
CA ALA A 147 13.46 4.85 4.84
C ALA A 147 14.16 3.54 4.50
N ARG A 148 13.82 2.97 3.34
CA ARG A 148 14.32 1.67 2.89
C ARG A 148 15.82 1.77 2.61
N SER A 149 16.67 1.20 3.46
CA SER A 149 18.11 1.14 3.24
C SER A 149 18.46 0.26 2.02
N GLY A 150 19.22 0.81 1.07
CA GLY A 150 19.72 0.09 -0.11
C GLY A 150 18.79 0.15 -1.32
N GLU A 151 19.37 0.18 -2.51
CA GLU A 151 18.61 -0.04 -3.75
C GLU A 151 18.23 -1.52 -3.83
N ARG A 152 16.99 -1.85 -3.44
CA ARG A 152 16.49 -3.23 -3.55
C ARG A 152 16.11 -3.52 -5.00
N TRP A 153 16.95 -4.31 -5.66
CA TRP A 153 16.71 -4.66 -7.05
C TRP A 153 15.77 -5.88 -7.12
N LEU A 154 14.72 -5.72 -7.91
CA LEU A 154 13.93 -6.82 -8.46
C LEU A 154 14.56 -7.14 -9.81
N VAL A 155 15.24 -8.27 -9.88
CA VAL A 155 16.01 -8.66 -11.07
C VAL A 155 15.21 -9.68 -11.85
N PHE A 156 14.78 -9.32 -13.06
CA PHE A 156 14.06 -10.18 -13.98
C PHE A 156 15.04 -10.88 -14.90
N VAL A 157 14.99 -12.21 -14.95
CA VAL A 157 15.77 -12.97 -15.93
C VAL A 157 15.22 -12.70 -17.33
N GLU A 158 16.12 -12.49 -18.28
CA GLU A 158 15.77 -12.28 -19.69
C GLU A 158 16.64 -13.13 -20.63
N GLY A 159 16.10 -13.49 -21.78
CA GLY A 159 16.82 -14.14 -22.87
C GLY A 159 16.04 -15.27 -23.57
N HIS A 160 14.95 -15.72 -22.96
CA HIS A 160 14.19 -16.91 -23.35
C HIS A 160 12.72 -16.61 -23.61
N GLY A 161 12.38 -15.35 -23.92
CA GLY A 161 11.01 -14.93 -24.21
C GLY A 161 10.15 -14.61 -22.98
N GLU A 162 10.79 -14.40 -21.82
CA GLU A 162 10.13 -14.00 -20.58
C GLU A 162 9.34 -12.69 -20.74
N ARG A 163 8.32 -12.52 -19.91
CA ARG A 163 7.53 -11.28 -19.89
C ARG A 163 8.38 -10.10 -19.48
N LYS A 164 8.35 -9.02 -20.26
CA LYS A 164 9.25 -7.89 -20.04
C LYS A 164 8.69 -6.95 -18.98
N PRO A 165 9.45 -6.62 -17.91
CA PRO A 165 8.99 -5.68 -16.89
C PRO A 165 8.81 -4.26 -17.41
N GLN A 166 9.49 -3.84 -18.49
CA GLN A 166 9.26 -2.55 -19.13
C GLN A 166 8.49 -2.67 -20.46
N GLY A 167 7.92 -3.84 -20.74
CA GLY A 167 7.21 -4.11 -21.96
C GLY A 167 5.79 -3.55 -21.96
N ILE A 168 5.33 -3.12 -23.13
CA ILE A 168 4.00 -2.52 -23.33
C ILE A 168 2.99 -3.49 -23.95
N ALA A 169 3.42 -4.68 -24.36
CA ALA A 169 2.52 -5.66 -24.95
C ALA A 169 1.57 -6.24 -23.90
N ASN A 170 0.46 -6.82 -24.34
CA ASN A 170 -0.58 -7.32 -23.45
C ASN A 170 -0.08 -8.39 -22.47
N HIS A 171 0.86 -9.25 -22.90
CA HIS A 171 1.48 -10.28 -22.07
C HIS A 171 2.64 -9.76 -21.19
N ASP A 172 3.08 -8.52 -21.35
CA ASP A 172 4.22 -7.98 -20.61
C ASP A 172 3.80 -7.47 -19.22
N LEU A 173 4.78 -7.17 -18.37
CA LEU A 173 4.58 -6.75 -16.97
C LEU A 173 4.77 -5.24 -16.76
N GLY A 174 4.72 -4.45 -17.83
CA GLY A 174 4.98 -3.00 -17.84
C GLY A 174 4.22 -2.21 -16.77
N GLN A 175 2.90 -2.38 -16.72
CA GLN A 175 2.04 -1.66 -15.79
C GLN A 175 2.31 -2.07 -14.33
N TRP A 176 2.58 -3.36 -14.09
CA TRP A 176 2.93 -3.85 -12.77
C TRP A 176 4.29 -3.31 -12.30
N SER A 177 5.30 -3.33 -13.17
CA SER A 177 6.62 -2.74 -12.89
C SER A 177 6.55 -1.25 -12.58
N GLN A 178 5.64 -0.51 -13.22
CA GLN A 178 5.40 0.90 -12.89
C GLN A 178 4.87 1.06 -11.47
N GLN A 179 3.93 0.20 -11.03
CA GLN A 179 3.44 0.20 -9.65
C GLN A 179 4.54 -0.16 -8.64
N LEU A 180 5.37 -1.16 -8.96
CA LEU A 180 6.54 -1.53 -8.14
C LEU A 180 7.53 -0.37 -8.03
N THR A 181 7.82 0.30 -9.13
CA THR A 181 8.72 1.47 -9.16
C THR A 181 8.15 2.64 -8.37
N ALA A 182 6.83 2.90 -8.49
CA ALA A 182 6.14 3.90 -7.69
C ALA A 182 6.18 3.58 -6.17
N LYS A 183 6.34 2.31 -5.80
CA LYS A 183 6.58 1.86 -4.42
C LYS A 183 8.05 1.81 -4.02
N GLY A 184 8.97 2.17 -4.92
CA GLY A 184 10.40 2.30 -4.64
C GLY A 184 11.24 1.06 -4.88
N PHE A 185 10.69 0.04 -5.53
CA PHE A 185 11.51 -1.05 -6.03
C PHE A 185 12.27 -0.59 -7.27
N LYS A 186 13.54 -0.99 -7.41
CA LYS A 186 14.27 -0.83 -8.67
C LYS A 186 14.11 -2.10 -9.48
N VAL A 187 13.44 -1.99 -10.61
CA VAL A 187 13.24 -3.12 -11.51
C VAL A 187 14.35 -3.13 -12.55
N GLN A 188 15.07 -4.24 -12.67
CA GLN A 188 16.17 -4.42 -13.63
C GLN A 188 15.95 -5.73 -14.39
N THR A 189 16.33 -5.79 -15.66
CA THR A 189 16.45 -7.05 -16.40
C THR A 189 17.90 -7.52 -16.37
N HIS A 190 18.11 -8.83 -16.46
CA HIS A 190 19.43 -9.42 -16.39
C HIS A 190 19.52 -10.67 -17.26
N ASN A 191 20.43 -10.63 -18.22
CA ASN A 191 20.72 -11.74 -19.11
C ASN A 191 21.89 -12.57 -18.56
N LEU A 192 21.61 -13.79 -18.10
CA LEU A 192 22.60 -14.67 -17.46
C LEU A 192 23.65 -15.22 -18.45
N VAL A 193 23.35 -15.27 -19.75
CA VAL A 193 24.33 -15.65 -20.79
C VAL A 193 25.38 -14.56 -20.97
N GLN A 194 24.96 -13.29 -20.96
CA GLN A 194 25.87 -12.16 -21.14
C GLN A 194 26.66 -11.83 -19.87
N ASN A 195 26.00 -11.91 -18.71
CA ASN A 195 26.63 -11.70 -17.42
C ASN A 195 26.22 -12.83 -16.47
N PRO A 196 27.08 -13.84 -16.23
CA PRO A 196 26.74 -15.00 -15.40
C PRO A 196 26.77 -14.71 -13.89
N GLN A 197 26.85 -13.44 -13.50
CA GLN A 197 26.83 -13.02 -12.10
C GLN A 197 25.65 -12.09 -11.83
N LEU A 198 24.77 -12.52 -10.93
CA LEU A 198 23.68 -11.69 -10.45
C LEU A 198 24.23 -10.48 -9.67
N PRO A 199 23.61 -9.29 -9.78
CA PRO A 199 23.98 -8.13 -8.98
C PRO A 199 23.92 -8.43 -7.47
N GLU A 200 24.92 -7.97 -6.71
CA GLU A 200 25.01 -8.23 -5.26
C GLU A 200 23.80 -7.69 -4.47
N ASN A 201 23.13 -6.66 -4.97
CA ASN A 201 21.95 -6.04 -4.39
C ASN A 201 20.61 -6.64 -4.89
N THR A 202 20.64 -7.84 -5.48
CA THR A 202 19.43 -8.56 -5.89
C THR A 202 18.65 -9.03 -4.67
N GLN A 203 17.54 -8.34 -4.38
CA GLN A 203 16.67 -8.68 -3.26
C GLN A 203 15.71 -9.83 -3.60
N VAL A 204 15.19 -9.81 -4.83
CA VAL A 204 14.29 -10.84 -5.38
C VAL A 204 14.68 -11.08 -6.83
N LEU A 205 14.92 -12.34 -7.17
CA LEU A 205 15.04 -12.80 -8.55
C LEU A 205 13.64 -13.17 -9.07
N VAL A 206 13.26 -12.66 -10.25
CA VAL A 206 11.96 -12.91 -10.87
C VAL A 206 12.14 -13.76 -12.12
N LEU A 207 11.52 -14.93 -12.12
CA LEU A 207 11.43 -15.83 -13.27
C LEU A 207 10.03 -15.66 -13.86
N ALA A 208 9.91 -14.91 -14.96
CA ALA A 208 8.63 -14.45 -15.50
C ALA A 208 8.15 -15.27 -16.71
N GLY A 209 8.06 -16.59 -16.55
CA GLY A 209 7.55 -17.53 -17.57
C GLY A 209 8.40 -17.56 -18.85
N PRO A 210 9.58 -18.21 -18.85
CA PRO A 210 10.35 -18.44 -20.08
C PRO A 210 9.54 -19.22 -21.12
N GLN A 211 9.84 -19.00 -22.39
CA GLN A 211 9.19 -19.61 -23.56
C GLN A 211 10.10 -20.60 -24.28
N THR A 212 11.39 -20.62 -23.94
CA THR A 212 12.37 -21.58 -24.45
C THR A 212 13.26 -22.07 -23.31
N ASP A 213 13.89 -23.23 -23.50
CA ASP A 213 14.76 -23.82 -22.48
C ASP A 213 15.93 -22.90 -22.11
N LEU A 214 16.11 -22.66 -20.82
CA LEU A 214 17.32 -22.05 -20.27
C LEU A 214 18.50 -23.00 -20.42
N LEU A 215 19.70 -22.43 -20.61
CA LEU A 215 20.91 -23.25 -20.69
C LEU A 215 21.26 -23.86 -19.33
N PRO A 216 21.88 -25.05 -19.29
CA PRO A 216 22.25 -25.71 -18.03
C PRO A 216 23.11 -24.85 -17.09
N GLY A 217 23.97 -23.99 -17.65
CA GLY A 217 24.79 -23.06 -16.87
C GLY A 217 23.96 -21.97 -16.17
N GLU A 218 22.91 -21.48 -16.82
CA GLU A 218 22.01 -20.47 -16.24
C GLU A 218 21.17 -21.08 -15.12
N VAL A 219 20.63 -22.28 -15.34
CA VAL A 219 19.90 -23.04 -14.33
C VAL A 219 20.79 -23.32 -13.11
N ALA A 220 22.08 -23.62 -13.32
CA ALA A 220 23.03 -23.79 -12.22
C ALA A 220 23.23 -22.50 -11.40
N ILE A 221 23.31 -21.33 -12.05
CA ILE A 221 23.41 -20.03 -11.37
C ILE A 221 22.15 -19.76 -10.53
N ILE A 222 20.96 -20.01 -11.09
CA ILE A 222 19.68 -19.82 -10.38
C ILE A 222 19.59 -20.76 -9.17
N ASN A 223 19.93 -22.04 -9.33
CA ASN A 223 19.94 -23.00 -8.23
C ASN A 223 20.95 -22.61 -7.13
N GLN A 224 22.12 -22.11 -7.52
CA GLN A 224 23.13 -21.63 -6.58
C GLN A 224 22.64 -20.39 -5.81
N TYR A 225 21.96 -19.45 -6.49
CA TYR A 225 21.33 -18.29 -5.85
C TYR A 225 20.29 -18.72 -4.79
N VAL A 226 19.42 -19.67 -5.14
CA VAL A 226 18.44 -20.22 -4.19
C VAL A 226 19.11 -21.02 -3.07
N ALA A 227 20.15 -21.80 -3.36
CA ALA A 227 20.90 -22.53 -2.33
C ALA A 227 21.57 -21.58 -1.33
N GLY A 228 22.09 -20.45 -1.82
CA GLY A 228 22.72 -19.39 -1.04
C GLY A 228 21.77 -18.47 -0.28
N GLY A 229 20.46 -18.71 -0.34
CA GLY A 229 19.48 -17.95 0.44
C GLY A 229 18.75 -16.83 -0.29
N GLY A 230 18.93 -16.75 -1.62
CA GLY A 230 18.24 -15.76 -2.44
C GLY A 230 16.72 -15.96 -2.48
N ASN A 231 15.98 -14.85 -2.54
CA ASN A 231 14.52 -14.89 -2.64
C ASN A 231 14.08 -14.93 -4.11
N VAL A 232 13.05 -15.72 -4.41
CA VAL A 232 12.59 -15.92 -5.79
C VAL A 232 11.08 -15.71 -5.89
N LEU A 233 10.68 -14.96 -6.91
CA LEU A 233 9.31 -14.99 -7.45
C LEU A 233 9.34 -15.78 -8.74
N TRP A 234 8.70 -16.95 -8.74
CA TRP A 234 8.59 -17.79 -9.92
C TRP A 234 7.16 -17.78 -10.44
N LEU A 235 6.97 -17.02 -11.52
CA LEU A 235 5.73 -16.97 -12.27
C LEU A 235 5.81 -18.04 -13.37
N THR A 236 5.04 -19.12 -13.22
CA THR A 236 5.02 -20.22 -14.19
C THR A 236 3.75 -20.17 -15.02
N ASP A 237 3.82 -20.74 -16.22
CA ASP A 237 2.65 -21.03 -17.05
C ASP A 237 2.66 -22.53 -17.35
N PRO A 238 1.53 -23.12 -17.77
CA PRO A 238 1.50 -24.49 -18.29
C PRO A 238 2.55 -24.64 -19.38
N ALA A 239 3.60 -25.41 -19.10
CA ALA A 239 4.66 -25.62 -20.06
C ALA A 239 4.19 -26.58 -21.16
N GLU A 240 4.47 -26.22 -22.42
CA GLU A 240 4.30 -27.15 -23.54
C GLU A 240 5.30 -28.32 -23.46
N ASN A 241 6.41 -28.11 -22.76
CA ASN A 241 7.48 -29.09 -22.58
C ASN A 241 7.51 -29.70 -21.17
N LYS A 242 7.95 -30.97 -21.10
CA LYS A 242 7.99 -31.72 -19.83
C LYS A 242 9.11 -31.29 -18.88
N ASN A 243 10.08 -30.50 -19.36
CA ASN A 243 11.25 -30.06 -18.60
C ASN A 243 11.10 -28.64 -18.02
N GLN A 244 9.90 -28.05 -18.08
CA GLN A 244 9.59 -26.71 -17.54
C GLN A 244 10.60 -25.66 -18.02
N TYR A 245 10.88 -25.63 -19.33
CA TYR A 245 11.86 -24.73 -19.93
C TYR A 245 13.26 -24.83 -19.32
N GLY A 246 13.67 -26.04 -18.89
CA GLY A 246 14.96 -26.31 -18.25
C GLY A 246 14.96 -26.13 -16.73
N LEU A 247 13.86 -25.68 -16.11
CA LEU A 247 13.79 -25.38 -14.67
C LEU A 247 13.42 -26.58 -13.79
N THR A 248 13.31 -27.80 -14.31
CA THR A 248 13.11 -29.03 -13.50
C THR A 248 14.09 -29.17 -12.32
N PRO A 249 15.39 -28.85 -12.44
CA PRO A 249 16.32 -28.90 -11.32
C PRO A 249 15.93 -27.94 -10.18
N LEU A 250 15.48 -26.73 -10.52
CA LEU A 250 14.98 -25.75 -9.55
C LEU A 250 13.68 -26.24 -8.89
N ALA A 251 12.76 -26.78 -9.68
CA ALA A 251 11.52 -27.38 -9.18
C ALA A 251 11.83 -28.48 -8.16
N THR A 252 12.78 -29.37 -8.48
CA THR A 252 13.24 -30.43 -7.59
C THR A 252 13.85 -29.89 -6.29
N GLN A 253 14.70 -28.86 -6.40
CA GLN A 253 15.33 -28.23 -5.23
C GLN A 253 14.32 -27.59 -4.28
N LEU A 254 13.19 -27.09 -4.80
CA LEU A 254 12.11 -26.47 -4.02
C LEU A 254 10.99 -27.45 -3.63
N GLY A 255 11.02 -28.69 -4.13
CA GLY A 255 9.95 -29.65 -3.91
C GLY A 255 8.64 -29.31 -4.63
N ILE A 256 8.74 -28.70 -5.80
CA ILE A 256 7.60 -28.28 -6.64
C ILE A 256 7.45 -29.26 -7.80
N GLY A 257 6.23 -29.77 -7.97
CA GLY A 257 5.76 -30.46 -9.16
C GLY A 257 4.60 -29.71 -9.80
N PHE A 258 4.19 -30.17 -10.97
CA PHE A 258 3.14 -29.55 -11.78
C PHE A 258 2.12 -30.61 -12.18
N GLU A 259 0.84 -30.30 -11.94
CA GLU A 259 -0.28 -31.14 -12.38
C GLU A 259 -0.35 -31.13 -13.92
N PRO A 260 -0.68 -32.26 -14.56
CA PRO A 260 -0.86 -32.28 -16.01
C PRO A 260 -2.11 -31.46 -16.40
N GLY A 261 -2.05 -30.83 -17.56
CA GLY A 261 -3.19 -30.09 -18.12
C GLY A 261 -3.27 -28.63 -17.67
N MET A 262 -4.43 -28.03 -17.92
CA MET A 262 -4.74 -26.64 -17.58
C MET A 262 -5.99 -26.58 -16.72
N ILE A 263 -6.03 -25.67 -15.77
CA ILE A 263 -7.17 -25.53 -14.87
C ILE A 263 -8.37 -24.95 -15.62
N VAL A 264 -9.51 -25.60 -15.44
CA VAL A 264 -10.82 -25.18 -15.92
C VAL A 264 -11.73 -24.94 -14.73
N ASP A 265 -12.38 -23.78 -14.69
CA ASP A 265 -13.33 -23.42 -13.64
C ASP A 265 -14.68 -23.02 -14.24
N PRO A 266 -15.73 -23.86 -14.08
CA PRO A 266 -17.05 -23.58 -14.61
C PRO A 266 -17.78 -22.44 -13.88
N THR A 267 -17.28 -21.99 -12.72
CA THR A 267 -17.87 -20.88 -11.94
C THR A 267 -17.80 -19.55 -12.69
N THR A 268 -16.80 -19.39 -13.55
CA THR A 268 -16.55 -18.18 -14.34
C THR A 268 -17.73 -17.82 -15.24
N GLN A 269 -18.34 -18.82 -15.87
CA GLN A 269 -19.52 -18.64 -16.73
C GLN A 269 -20.72 -18.09 -15.96
N VAL A 270 -20.88 -18.49 -14.69
CA VAL A 270 -21.95 -17.98 -13.81
C VAL A 270 -21.72 -16.51 -13.45
N LEU A 271 -20.47 -16.06 -13.44
CA LEU A 271 -20.07 -14.69 -13.11
C LEU A 271 -19.89 -13.80 -14.35
N GLY A 272 -20.26 -14.28 -15.54
CA GLY A 272 -20.21 -13.51 -16.79
C GLY A 272 -18.84 -13.49 -17.48
N VAL A 273 -17.90 -14.33 -17.06
CA VAL A 273 -16.63 -14.56 -17.76
C VAL A 273 -16.85 -15.72 -18.74
N SER A 274 -16.75 -15.41 -20.04
CA SER A 274 -17.12 -16.34 -21.11
C SER A 274 -16.12 -17.48 -21.34
N ASP A 275 -14.90 -17.34 -20.85
CA ASP A 275 -13.83 -18.32 -21.04
C ASP A 275 -13.63 -19.15 -19.76
N PRO A 276 -13.90 -20.47 -19.79
CA PRO A 276 -13.79 -21.32 -18.62
C PRO A 276 -12.35 -21.62 -18.20
N ARG A 277 -11.35 -21.17 -18.98
CA ARG A 277 -9.91 -21.32 -18.68
C ARG A 277 -9.38 -20.26 -17.70
N PHE A 278 -10.26 -19.41 -17.17
CA PHE A 278 -9.92 -18.56 -16.05
C PHE A 278 -10.17 -19.34 -14.76
N ALA A 279 -9.13 -19.59 -13.99
CA ALA A 279 -9.30 -20.10 -12.64
C ALA A 279 -9.64 -18.92 -11.71
N LEU A 280 -10.66 -19.11 -10.86
CA LEU A 280 -11.09 -18.10 -9.91
C LEU A 280 -10.66 -18.52 -8.50
N VAL A 281 -10.04 -17.58 -7.78
CA VAL A 281 -9.69 -17.75 -6.37
C VAL A 281 -10.51 -16.79 -5.54
N ALA A 282 -11.38 -17.35 -4.71
CA ALA A 282 -12.24 -16.62 -3.77
C ALA A 282 -11.90 -16.90 -2.31
N ASP A 283 -11.32 -18.08 -2.04
CA ASP A 283 -10.92 -18.49 -0.70
C ASP A 283 -9.40 -18.52 -0.58
N TYR A 284 -8.89 -17.72 0.34
CA TYR A 284 -7.46 -17.56 0.56
C TYR A 284 -7.07 -18.21 1.89
N PRO A 285 -6.22 -19.25 1.86
CA PRO A 285 -5.62 -19.75 3.09
C PRO A 285 -4.85 -18.63 3.80
N GLY A 286 -4.88 -18.63 5.13
CA GLY A 286 -4.27 -17.57 5.94
C GLY A 286 -2.76 -17.46 5.72
N HIS A 287 -2.33 -16.35 5.13
CA HIS A 287 -0.93 -16.01 4.89
C HIS A 287 -0.75 -14.48 4.84
N ALA A 288 0.46 -13.96 5.12
CA ALA A 288 0.73 -12.52 5.11
C ALA A 288 0.47 -11.89 3.73
N ILE A 289 0.77 -12.62 2.64
CA ILE A 289 0.51 -12.19 1.24
C ILE A 289 -0.99 -11.95 1.00
N THR A 290 -1.85 -12.80 1.55
CA THR A 290 -3.30 -12.80 1.30
C THR A 290 -4.09 -12.14 2.44
N GLN A 291 -3.40 -11.53 3.40
CA GLN A 291 -4.05 -10.86 4.52
C GLN A 291 -4.87 -9.66 4.02
N GLY A 292 -6.15 -9.61 4.43
CA GLY A 292 -7.07 -8.53 4.04
C GLY A 292 -7.64 -8.65 2.61
N PHE A 293 -7.58 -9.84 2.00
CA PHE A 293 -8.23 -10.10 0.73
C PHE A 293 -9.74 -10.26 0.90
N ASP A 294 -10.48 -9.25 0.47
CA ASP A 294 -11.95 -9.26 0.40
C ASP A 294 -12.46 -9.38 -1.06
N ALA A 295 -11.55 -9.55 -2.02
CA ALA A 295 -11.83 -9.56 -3.46
C ALA A 295 -11.22 -10.76 -4.18
N LEU A 296 -11.87 -11.15 -5.28
CA LEU A 296 -11.49 -12.30 -6.11
C LEU A 296 -10.20 -12.02 -6.89
N THR A 297 -9.40 -13.05 -7.13
CA THR A 297 -8.29 -13.02 -8.10
C THR A 297 -8.56 -14.01 -9.23
N LEU A 298 -8.10 -13.65 -10.43
CA LEU A 298 -8.41 -14.36 -11.66
C LEU A 298 -7.11 -14.75 -12.37
N PHE A 299 -6.99 -16.03 -12.69
CA PHE A 299 -5.78 -16.63 -13.24
C PHE A 299 -6.08 -17.28 -14.60
N PRO A 300 -5.81 -16.59 -15.73
CA PRO A 300 -5.98 -17.18 -17.05
C PRO A 300 -5.00 -18.34 -17.27
N GLN A 301 -5.48 -19.40 -17.92
CA GLN A 301 -4.63 -20.48 -18.47
C GLN A 301 -3.62 -21.01 -17.46
N SER A 302 -4.07 -21.32 -16.25
CA SER A 302 -3.22 -21.69 -15.12
C SER A 302 -2.99 -23.20 -15.03
N GLN A 303 -1.94 -23.60 -14.32
CA GLN A 303 -1.59 -24.99 -14.00
C GLN A 303 -1.63 -25.25 -12.49
N GLY A 304 -2.02 -26.46 -12.11
CA GLY A 304 -1.97 -26.89 -10.71
C GLY A 304 -0.54 -27.20 -10.25
N LEU A 305 -0.23 -26.95 -8.98
CA LEU A 305 1.06 -27.24 -8.36
C LEU A 305 0.95 -28.44 -7.41
N ILE A 306 1.98 -29.28 -7.40
CA ILE A 306 2.17 -30.38 -6.45
C ILE A 306 3.29 -29.99 -5.49
N ILE A 307 3.05 -30.02 -4.19
CA ILE A 307 3.99 -29.51 -3.20
C ILE A 307 4.51 -30.65 -2.31
N THR A 308 5.81 -30.91 -2.38
CA THR A 308 6.53 -31.88 -1.54
C THR A 308 7.79 -31.19 -0.97
N PRO A 309 7.64 -30.35 0.07
CA PRO A 309 8.72 -29.49 0.52
C PRO A 309 9.91 -30.32 1.03
N PRO A 310 11.14 -30.01 0.63
CA PRO A 310 12.33 -30.70 1.12
C PRO A 310 12.64 -30.32 2.58
N ASP A 311 13.50 -31.10 3.22
CA ASP A 311 13.88 -30.86 4.61
C ASP A 311 14.39 -29.42 4.83
N GLY A 312 13.89 -28.79 5.90
CA GLY A 312 14.21 -27.40 6.24
C GLY A 312 13.32 -26.35 5.57
N TRP A 313 12.55 -26.70 4.53
CA TRP A 313 11.57 -25.81 3.94
C TRP A 313 10.18 -26.00 4.55
N GLN A 314 9.49 -24.89 4.78
CA GLN A 314 8.09 -24.85 5.14
C GLN A 314 7.30 -24.34 3.95
N ALA A 315 6.31 -25.10 3.47
CA ALA A 315 5.43 -24.67 2.39
C ALA A 315 4.05 -24.30 2.94
N ARG A 316 3.51 -23.19 2.44
CA ARG A 316 2.17 -22.69 2.73
C ARG A 316 1.45 -22.43 1.41
N VAL A 317 0.31 -23.09 1.22
CA VAL A 317 -0.59 -22.79 0.10
C VAL A 317 -1.13 -21.38 0.31
N ILE A 318 -1.04 -20.53 -0.72
CA ILE A 318 -1.53 -19.15 -0.69
C ILE A 318 -2.66 -18.92 -1.70
N LEU A 319 -2.76 -19.75 -2.74
CA LEU A 319 -3.82 -19.69 -3.74
C LEU A 319 -4.29 -21.11 -4.03
N GLN A 320 -5.61 -21.31 -3.98
CA GLN A 320 -6.25 -22.58 -4.30
C GLN A 320 -7.54 -22.31 -5.07
N THR A 321 -7.87 -23.21 -6.00
CA THR A 321 -9.13 -23.13 -6.74
C THR A 321 -10.31 -23.61 -5.90
N GLU A 322 -11.51 -23.35 -6.39
CA GLU A 322 -12.74 -23.95 -5.88
C GLU A 322 -12.80 -25.46 -6.11
N LYS A 323 -13.53 -26.19 -5.24
CA LYS A 323 -13.67 -27.65 -5.36
C LYS A 323 -14.25 -28.16 -6.68
N ARG A 324 -14.90 -27.28 -7.44
CA ARG A 324 -15.56 -27.62 -8.71
C ARG A 324 -14.68 -27.44 -9.94
N SER A 325 -13.48 -26.87 -9.78
CA SER A 325 -12.50 -26.80 -10.86
C SER A 325 -11.87 -28.17 -11.08
N TRP A 326 -11.24 -28.37 -12.24
CA TRP A 326 -10.38 -29.52 -12.50
C TRP A 326 -9.21 -29.12 -13.40
N SER A 327 -8.20 -29.97 -13.48
CA SER A 327 -7.13 -29.84 -14.47
C SER A 327 -7.51 -30.66 -15.69
N GLU A 328 -7.82 -29.98 -16.79
CA GLU A 328 -8.22 -30.55 -18.07
C GLU A 328 -6.99 -30.99 -18.86
N THR A 329 -6.92 -32.28 -19.17
CA THR A 329 -5.78 -32.89 -19.88
C THR A 329 -6.08 -33.22 -21.35
N GLY A 330 -7.34 -33.15 -21.77
CA GLY A 330 -7.82 -33.45 -23.10
C GLY A 330 -7.82 -32.26 -24.07
N ASP A 331 -8.51 -32.43 -25.19
CA ASP A 331 -8.70 -31.37 -26.17
C ASP A 331 -9.72 -30.33 -25.65
N MET A 332 -9.30 -29.07 -25.60
CA MET A 332 -10.10 -27.95 -25.12
C MET A 332 -10.96 -27.32 -26.23
N SER A 333 -11.05 -27.94 -27.40
CA SER A 333 -11.90 -27.48 -28.50
C SER A 333 -13.40 -27.78 -28.20
N GLY A 334 -14.15 -26.75 -27.82
CA GLY A 334 -15.61 -26.83 -27.61
C GLY A 334 -16.04 -26.74 -26.13
N SER A 335 -17.15 -27.41 -25.77
CA SER A 335 -17.66 -27.40 -24.40
C SER A 335 -16.87 -28.40 -23.55
N VAL A 336 -15.96 -27.89 -22.72
CA VAL A 336 -15.15 -28.69 -21.80
C VAL A 336 -16.03 -29.28 -20.68
N GLN A 337 -15.93 -30.58 -20.44
CA GLN A 337 -16.65 -31.30 -19.38
C GLN A 337 -15.66 -32.20 -18.65
N PHE A 338 -15.77 -32.24 -17.32
CA PHE A 338 -14.90 -33.05 -16.47
C PHE A 338 -14.96 -34.55 -16.82
N ASP A 339 -13.79 -35.12 -17.12
CA ASP A 339 -13.58 -36.56 -17.29
C ASP A 339 -12.86 -37.16 -16.08
N ALA A 340 -13.61 -37.89 -15.25
CA ALA A 340 -13.10 -38.54 -14.05
C ALA A 340 -11.96 -39.57 -14.28
N THR A 341 -11.71 -39.97 -15.54
CA THR A 341 -10.65 -40.93 -15.90
C THR A 341 -9.31 -40.25 -16.13
N ASN A 342 -9.33 -39.06 -16.73
CA ASN A 342 -8.12 -38.38 -17.23
C ASN A 342 -7.82 -37.07 -16.49
N ASP A 343 -8.86 -36.40 -15.96
CA ASP A 343 -8.70 -35.10 -15.32
C ASP A 343 -8.41 -35.20 -13.83
N VAL A 344 -7.75 -34.16 -13.32
CA VAL A 344 -7.44 -34.03 -11.89
C VAL A 344 -8.51 -33.18 -11.22
N PRO A 345 -9.32 -33.72 -10.28
CA PRO A 345 -10.36 -32.95 -9.61
C PRO A 345 -9.76 -31.93 -8.63
N GLY A 346 -10.42 -30.78 -8.50
CA GLY A 346 -10.05 -29.76 -7.53
C GLY A 346 -10.41 -30.10 -6.07
N PRO A 347 -9.99 -29.26 -5.11
CA PRO A 347 -9.29 -27.99 -5.30
C PRO A 347 -7.82 -28.20 -5.71
N LEU A 348 -7.33 -27.36 -6.60
CA LEU A 348 -5.97 -27.38 -7.13
C LEU A 348 -5.18 -26.21 -6.54
N ILE A 349 -3.91 -26.46 -6.19
CA ILE A 349 -3.01 -25.44 -5.67
C ILE A 349 -2.54 -24.58 -6.85
N LEU A 350 -2.79 -23.28 -6.79
CA LEU A 350 -2.35 -22.31 -7.79
C LEU A 350 -1.10 -21.55 -7.38
N GLY A 351 -0.83 -21.50 -6.08
CA GLY A 351 0.27 -20.72 -5.56
C GLY A 351 0.70 -21.16 -4.19
N VAL A 352 2.01 -21.16 -3.99
CA VAL A 352 2.66 -21.58 -2.75
C VAL A 352 3.72 -20.55 -2.35
N ALA A 353 3.79 -20.30 -1.06
CA ALA A 353 4.91 -19.61 -0.43
C ALA A 353 5.77 -20.63 0.31
N LEU A 354 7.08 -20.61 0.09
CA LEU A 354 8.04 -21.44 0.80
C LEU A 354 8.95 -20.54 1.64
N THR A 355 9.22 -20.96 2.87
CA THR A 355 10.20 -20.32 3.75
C THR A 355 11.21 -21.31 4.30
N ARG A 356 12.42 -20.83 4.58
CA ARG A 356 13.45 -21.59 5.29
C ARG A 356 14.29 -20.64 6.12
N GLU A 357 14.61 -21.05 7.34
CA GLU A 357 15.56 -20.31 8.18
C GLU A 357 17.00 -20.65 7.78
N LEU A 358 17.81 -19.61 7.60
CA LEU A 358 19.24 -19.71 7.35
C LEU A 358 20.00 -19.27 8.61
N SER A 359 20.85 -20.16 9.10
CA SER A 359 21.85 -19.81 10.10
C SER A 359 22.96 -19.00 9.44
N VAL A 360 23.10 -17.73 9.80
CA VAL A 360 24.21 -16.89 9.36
C VAL A 360 25.33 -16.98 10.40
N ASP A 361 26.50 -17.45 9.99
CA ASP A 361 27.66 -17.56 10.89
C ASP A 361 27.99 -16.21 11.53
N GLY A 362 27.85 -16.13 12.85
CA GLY A 362 28.16 -14.94 13.65
C GLY A 362 26.99 -13.97 13.89
N ALA A 363 25.78 -14.25 13.42
CA ALA A 363 24.58 -13.48 13.76
C ALA A 363 23.70 -14.24 14.77
N GLU A 364 23.18 -13.55 15.80
CA GLU A 364 22.23 -14.15 16.75
C GLU A 364 20.83 -14.38 16.16
N ALA A 365 20.53 -13.79 14.99
CA ALA A 365 19.24 -13.92 14.32
C ALA A 365 19.35 -14.78 13.05
N SER A 366 18.45 -15.75 12.90
CA SER A 366 18.28 -16.48 11.63
C SER A 366 17.69 -15.55 10.57
N GLN A 367 18.23 -15.61 9.35
CA GLN A 367 17.65 -14.91 8.21
C GLN A 367 16.63 -15.83 7.54
N GLU A 368 15.40 -15.38 7.36
CA GLU A 368 14.38 -16.14 6.65
C GLU A 368 14.54 -15.95 5.13
N GLN A 369 14.73 -17.04 4.40
CA GLN A 369 14.65 -17.09 2.95
C GLN A 369 13.21 -17.33 2.52
N ARG A 370 12.77 -16.66 1.45
CA ARG A 370 11.39 -16.69 0.96
C ARG A 370 11.32 -16.96 -0.54
N VAL A 371 10.42 -17.85 -0.95
CA VAL A 371 10.13 -18.15 -2.36
C VAL A 371 8.63 -18.16 -2.57
N VAL A 372 8.16 -17.59 -3.67
CA VAL A 372 6.77 -17.71 -4.11
C VAL A 372 6.75 -18.33 -5.50
N VAL A 373 5.91 -19.34 -5.69
CA VAL A 373 5.68 -19.96 -6.99
C VAL A 373 4.20 -19.86 -7.31
N THR A 374 3.85 -19.40 -8.51
CA THR A 374 2.48 -19.37 -9.04
C THR A 374 2.36 -20.21 -10.29
N GLY A 375 1.26 -20.93 -10.45
CA GLY A 375 0.90 -21.73 -11.63
C GLY A 375 0.38 -20.92 -12.81
N ASP A 376 0.41 -19.59 -12.72
CA ASP A 376 0.08 -18.65 -13.78
C ASP A 376 0.95 -17.39 -13.61
N GLY A 377 1.61 -16.95 -14.68
CA GLY A 377 2.35 -15.70 -14.73
C GLY A 377 1.64 -14.56 -15.48
N ASP A 378 0.60 -14.87 -16.25
CA ASP A 378 -0.22 -13.91 -16.98
C ASP A 378 -1.14 -13.09 -16.09
N PHE A 379 -1.52 -13.54 -14.90
CA PHE A 379 -2.39 -12.75 -14.01
C PHE A 379 -1.83 -11.34 -13.68
N LEU A 380 -0.51 -11.15 -13.78
CA LEU A 380 0.19 -9.86 -13.59
C LEU A 380 0.49 -9.11 -14.89
N SER A 381 0.18 -9.70 -16.05
CA SER A 381 0.38 -9.07 -17.35
C SER A 381 -0.51 -7.84 -17.52
N ASN A 382 -0.12 -6.95 -18.43
CA ASN A 382 -0.88 -5.74 -18.77
C ASN A 382 -2.34 -6.04 -19.14
N ALA A 383 -2.63 -7.22 -19.68
CA ALA A 383 -3.99 -7.66 -20.02
C ALA A 383 -4.86 -7.96 -18.80
N TYR A 384 -4.28 -8.48 -17.72
CA TYR A 384 -5.02 -9.09 -16.61
C TYR A 384 -4.75 -8.45 -15.24
N LEU A 385 -3.80 -7.52 -15.14
CA LEU A 385 -3.43 -6.83 -13.90
C LEU A 385 -4.62 -6.11 -13.25
N GLY A 386 -5.55 -5.59 -14.07
CA GLY A 386 -6.76 -4.90 -13.63
C GLY A 386 -7.90 -5.81 -13.16
N ASN A 387 -7.75 -7.13 -13.26
CA ASN A 387 -8.78 -8.07 -12.85
C ASN A 387 -8.78 -8.23 -11.32
N GLY A 388 -9.95 -8.02 -10.71
CA GLY A 388 -10.15 -8.26 -9.29
C GLY A 388 -9.05 -7.65 -8.42
N ALA A 389 -8.44 -8.47 -7.57
CA ALA A 389 -7.33 -8.10 -6.70
C ALA A 389 -5.94 -8.51 -7.23
N ASN A 390 -5.77 -8.78 -8.53
CA ASN A 390 -4.50 -9.28 -9.09
C ASN A 390 -3.33 -8.32 -8.83
N LEU A 391 -3.52 -7.01 -9.02
CA LEU A 391 -2.52 -6.00 -8.68
C LEU A 391 -2.14 -6.07 -7.19
N LEU A 392 -3.12 -6.10 -6.30
CA LEU A 392 -2.86 -6.16 -4.85
C LEU A 392 -2.05 -7.42 -4.50
N LEU A 393 -2.39 -8.56 -5.10
CA LEU A 393 -1.69 -9.82 -4.90
C LEU A 393 -0.23 -9.74 -5.33
N GLY A 394 0.04 -9.27 -6.56
CA GLY A 394 1.41 -9.10 -7.04
C GLY A 394 2.23 -8.15 -6.17
N MET A 395 1.61 -7.06 -5.69
CA MET A 395 2.27 -6.12 -4.77
C MET A 395 2.60 -6.78 -3.43
N ASN A 396 1.67 -7.55 -2.86
CA ASN A 396 1.88 -8.24 -1.57
C ASN A 396 2.94 -9.35 -1.68
N MET A 397 2.95 -10.11 -2.78
CA MET A 397 3.97 -11.13 -3.04
C MET A 397 5.38 -10.52 -3.02
N VAL A 398 5.58 -9.41 -3.73
CA VAL A 398 6.91 -8.76 -3.79
C VAL A 398 7.29 -8.12 -2.46
N ASN A 399 6.36 -7.47 -1.76
CA ASN A 399 6.66 -6.91 -0.44
C ASN A 399 7.06 -8.01 0.55
N TRP A 400 6.35 -9.14 0.54
CA TRP A 400 6.67 -10.29 1.39
C TRP A 400 8.03 -10.91 1.01
N LEU A 401 8.30 -11.12 -0.28
CA LEU A 401 9.60 -11.63 -0.74
C LEU A 401 10.76 -10.67 -0.42
N ALA A 402 10.52 -9.36 -0.45
CA ALA A 402 11.50 -8.36 -0.09
C ALA A 402 11.67 -8.17 1.43
N ASN A 403 11.07 -9.04 2.24
CA ASN A 403 11.08 -9.05 3.71
C ASN A 403 10.59 -7.72 4.30
N ASP A 404 9.49 -7.19 3.75
CA ASP A 404 8.92 -5.88 4.09
C ASP A 404 7.50 -5.99 4.67
N ASP A 405 7.23 -7.05 5.42
CA ASP A 405 5.91 -7.37 5.99
C ASP A 405 5.38 -6.27 6.91
N GLN A 406 6.25 -5.41 7.41
CA GLN A 406 5.92 -4.31 8.32
C GLN A 406 5.41 -3.05 7.60
N LEU A 407 5.46 -2.98 6.26
CA LEU A 407 5.07 -1.79 5.48
C LEU A 407 3.92 -2.04 4.49
N ILE A 408 3.21 -3.18 4.61
CA ILE A 408 2.27 -3.68 3.58
C ILE A 408 0.98 -2.85 3.45
N ASN A 409 0.59 -1.99 4.39
CA ASN A 409 -0.82 -1.56 4.44
C ASN A 409 -1.06 -0.05 4.44
N ILE A 410 -0.77 0.69 3.35
CA ILE A 410 -1.28 2.09 3.20
C ILE A 410 -2.54 2.10 2.32
N PRO A 411 -3.76 2.08 2.90
CA PRO A 411 -4.98 2.24 2.13
C PRO A 411 -5.09 3.67 1.58
N VAL A 412 -5.53 3.79 0.32
CA VAL A 412 -5.84 5.08 -0.30
C VAL A 412 -7.15 5.60 0.29
N LYS A 413 -7.09 6.59 1.19
CA LYS A 413 -8.30 7.31 1.63
C LYS A 413 -8.78 8.21 0.48
N THR A 414 -9.80 7.78 -0.25
CA THR A 414 -10.50 8.65 -1.21
C THR A 414 -11.44 9.61 -0.46
N ALA A 415 -11.46 10.87 -0.90
CA ALA A 415 -12.35 11.88 -0.32
C ALA A 415 -13.77 11.67 -0.86
N THR A 416 -14.62 10.98 -0.10
CA THR A 416 -16.03 10.75 -0.44
C THR A 416 -16.84 12.06 -0.46
N ASP A 417 -16.43 13.07 0.33
CA ASP A 417 -17.18 14.31 0.56
C ASP A 417 -16.75 15.49 -0.32
N ARG A 418 -16.48 15.27 -1.61
CA ARG A 418 -16.24 16.41 -2.52
C ARG A 418 -17.54 17.07 -3.02
N ASN A 419 -18.66 16.36 -2.93
CA ASN A 419 -19.95 16.82 -3.42
C ASN A 419 -21.03 16.72 -2.35
N LEU A 420 -21.56 17.87 -1.93
CA LEU A 420 -22.70 17.96 -1.04
C LEU A 420 -23.99 17.79 -1.86
N GLN A 421 -24.49 16.56 -1.98
CA GLN A 421 -25.80 16.29 -2.59
C GLN A 421 -26.89 16.38 -1.52
N LEU A 422 -27.45 17.58 -1.35
CA LEU A 422 -28.63 17.78 -0.51
C LEU A 422 -29.88 17.45 -1.32
N SER A 423 -30.85 16.75 -0.73
CA SER A 423 -32.15 16.58 -1.38
C SER A 423 -32.85 17.95 -1.55
N PRO A 424 -33.71 18.11 -2.57
CA PRO A 424 -34.45 19.37 -2.77
C PRO A 424 -35.23 19.80 -1.52
N LEU A 425 -35.72 18.84 -0.74
CA LEU A 425 -36.44 19.07 0.50
C LEU A 425 -35.51 19.57 1.63
N ALA A 426 -34.30 19.00 1.75
CA ALA A 426 -33.30 19.47 2.69
C ALA A 426 -32.81 20.89 2.37
N GLN A 427 -32.56 21.20 1.09
CA GLN A 427 -32.23 22.56 0.64
C GLN A 427 -33.36 23.55 0.95
N GLY A 428 -34.61 23.16 0.68
CA GLY A 428 -35.78 23.97 0.98
C GLY A 428 -35.93 24.28 2.47
N MET A 429 -35.76 23.27 3.34
CA MET A 429 -35.84 23.46 4.80
C MET A 429 -34.73 24.37 5.32
N ILE A 430 -33.49 24.18 4.88
CA ILE A 430 -32.35 25.02 5.27
C ILE A 430 -32.58 26.46 4.80
N GLY A 431 -32.95 26.64 3.53
CA GLY A 431 -33.24 27.96 2.95
C GLY A 431 -34.36 28.69 3.67
N PHE A 432 -35.50 28.02 3.90
CA PHE A 432 -36.64 28.60 4.63
C PHE A 432 -36.30 28.93 6.09
N GLY A 433 -35.54 28.05 6.76
CA GLY A 433 -35.09 28.24 8.13
C GLY A 433 -34.24 29.49 8.30
N PHE A 434 -33.23 29.67 7.45
CA PHE A 434 -32.36 30.85 7.53
C PHE A 434 -33.03 32.13 7.04
N LEU A 435 -33.91 32.06 6.04
CA LEU A 435 -34.56 33.24 5.47
C LEU A 435 -35.70 33.79 6.34
N PHE A 436 -36.48 32.92 6.99
CA PHE A 436 -37.67 33.34 7.74
C PHE A 436 -37.61 33.02 9.22
N VAL A 437 -37.20 31.82 9.61
CA VAL A 437 -37.26 31.38 11.02
C VAL A 437 -36.23 32.14 11.87
N LEU A 438 -34.99 32.26 11.39
CA LEU A 438 -33.94 32.95 12.13
C LEU A 438 -34.23 34.46 12.32
N PRO A 439 -34.63 35.24 11.30
CA PRO A 439 -34.99 36.64 11.49
C PRO A 439 -36.22 36.83 12.40
N LEU A 440 -37.22 35.95 12.31
CA LEU A 440 -38.40 36.01 13.18
C LEU A 440 -38.05 35.71 14.65
N LEU A 441 -37.15 34.77 14.91
CA LEU A 441 -36.64 34.49 16.26
C LEU A 441 -35.86 35.68 16.82
N LEU A 442 -35.03 36.33 16.01
CA LEU A 442 -34.28 37.52 16.42
C LEU A 442 -35.22 38.72 16.65
N ALA A 443 -36.18 38.96 15.76
CA ALA A 443 -37.19 40.01 15.93
C ALA A 443 -38.09 39.75 17.14
N GLY A 444 -38.53 38.51 17.33
CA GLY A 444 -39.35 38.09 18.46
C GLY A 444 -38.59 38.21 19.79
N SER A 445 -37.33 37.78 19.86
CA SER A 445 -36.52 37.95 21.06
C SER A 445 -36.26 39.43 21.36
N GLY A 446 -35.97 40.26 20.34
CA GLY A 446 -35.87 41.71 20.49
C GLY A 446 -37.16 42.36 21.00
N PHE A 447 -38.30 41.95 20.47
CA PHE A 447 -39.62 42.42 20.91
C PHE A 447 -39.94 42.01 22.36
N ILE A 448 -39.65 40.77 22.74
CA ILE A 448 -39.84 40.27 24.11
C ILE A 448 -38.96 41.06 25.09
N ILE A 449 -37.70 41.31 24.74
CA ILE A 449 -36.78 42.11 25.56
C ILE A 449 -37.30 43.55 25.69
N TRP A 450 -37.73 44.17 24.60
CA TRP A 450 -38.31 45.51 24.61
C TRP A 450 -39.58 45.60 25.47
N TRP A 451 -40.49 44.63 25.34
CA TRP A 451 -41.73 44.57 26.12
C TRP A 451 -41.45 44.40 27.61
N LYS A 452 -40.53 43.50 27.99
CA LYS A 452 -40.16 43.31 29.40
C LYS A 452 -39.55 44.57 29.99
N ARG A 453 -38.70 45.29 29.24
CA ARG A 453 -38.09 46.54 29.69
C ARG A 453 -39.05 47.72 29.82
N ARG A 454 -40.25 47.64 29.21
CA ARG A 454 -41.27 48.68 29.31
C ARG A 454 -42.20 48.49 30.52
N LYS A 455 -42.15 47.33 31.18
CA LYS A 455 -42.94 46.98 32.38
C LYS A 455 -42.16 47.12 33.70
N TYR A 456 -40.85 47.37 33.64
CA TYR A 456 -40.02 47.84 34.75
C TYR A 456 -39.68 49.30 34.49
#